data_AF-A0A950KN11-F1
#
_entry.id   AF-A0A950KN11-F1
#
_cell.length_a   1.000
_cell.length_b   1.000
_cell.length_c   1.000
_cell.angle_alpha   90.00
_cell.angle_beta   90.00
_cell.angle_gamma   90.00
#
_symmetry.space_group_name_H-M   'P 1'
#
loop_
_entity.id
_entity.type
_entity.pdbx_description
1 polymer ?
#
loop_
_entity_poly.entity_id
_entity_poly.type
_entity_poly.pdbx_seq_one_letter_code
_entity_poly.pdbx_strand_id
1 'polypeptide(L)'
;MAWTLTVRSRGRVERDHFTEVEAALNTMESRLQTLVETAPKRELDLHYKKLEPVQQVFARLELSGPERLVPSIRAGIDVRGDGSAEPYTGRVRRRAVAVRSGESPGGALRRVVMDES
;
A
#
# COMPACT_ATOMS: atom_id res chain seq x y z
N MET A 1 -1.01 8.07 21.19
CA MET A 1 -0.24 7.23 20.26
C MET A 1 -1.18 6.92 19.10
N ALA A 2 -0.71 7.00 17.86
CA ALA A 2 -1.61 6.98 16.70
C ALA A 2 -0.97 6.26 15.51
N TRP A 3 -1.76 5.39 14.90
CA TRP A 3 -1.48 4.82 13.60
C TRP A 3 -1.32 5.93 12.57
N THR A 4 -0.39 5.75 11.64
CA THR A 4 -0.15 6.73 10.58
C THR A 4 -0.29 6.06 9.23
N LEU A 5 -1.23 6.55 8.42
CA LEU A 5 -1.36 6.21 7.01
C LEU A 5 -0.67 7.29 6.19
N THR A 6 0.30 6.91 5.36
CA THR A 6 0.96 7.80 4.41
C THR A 6 0.64 7.36 2.99
N VAL A 7 0.06 8.25 2.19
CA VAL A 7 -0.23 8.01 0.77
C VAL A 7 0.71 8.88 -0.07
N ARG A 8 1.46 8.27 -0.99
CA ARG A 8 2.32 8.96 -1.95
C ARG A 8 1.82 8.69 -3.36
N SER A 9 1.49 9.73 -4.11
CA SER A 9 1.00 9.60 -5.50
C SER A 9 1.32 10.86 -6.29
N ARG A 10 1.81 10.73 -7.54
CA ARG A 10 2.03 11.86 -8.47
C ARG A 10 2.71 13.10 -7.83
N GLY A 11 3.72 12.90 -6.98
CA GLY A 11 4.45 13.99 -6.31
C GLY A 11 3.75 14.61 -5.08
N ARG A 12 2.53 14.17 -4.74
CA ARG A 12 1.82 14.54 -3.50
C ARG A 12 2.05 13.48 -2.43
N VAL A 13 2.18 13.95 -1.19
CA VAL A 13 2.20 13.11 0.01
C VAL A 13 1.06 13.56 0.93
N GLU A 14 0.20 12.63 1.30
CA GLU A 14 -0.87 12.81 2.30
C GLU A 14 -0.56 11.94 3.52
N ARG A 15 -0.86 12.45 4.71
CA ARG A 15 -0.70 11.73 5.97
C ARG A 15 -1.94 11.90 6.82
N ASP A 16 -2.54 10.78 7.20
CA ASP A 16 -3.69 10.71 8.09
C ASP A 16 -3.30 9.92 9.35
N HIS A 17 -3.82 10.35 10.51
CA HIS A 17 -3.53 9.74 11.81
C HIS A 17 -4.79 9.14 12.41
N PHE A 18 -4.67 7.96 13.02
CA PHE A 18 -5.80 7.22 13.58
C PHE A 18 -5.48 6.68 14.97
N THR A 19 -6.46 6.65 15.86
CA THR A 19 -6.35 5.99 17.16
C THR A 19 -6.51 4.48 17.04
N GLU A 20 -7.26 4.02 16.04
CA GLU A 20 -7.62 2.62 15.83
C GLU A 20 -7.08 2.09 14.50
N VAL A 21 -6.57 0.85 14.51
CA VAL A 21 -6.03 0.19 13.33
C VAL A 21 -7.10 -0.05 12.27
N GLU A 22 -8.32 -0.39 12.68
CA GLU A 22 -9.43 -0.65 11.77
C GLU A 22 -9.81 0.59 10.96
N ALA A 23 -9.85 1.76 11.61
CA ALA A 23 -10.12 3.04 10.95
C ALA A 23 -9.02 3.38 9.92
N ALA A 24 -7.76 3.11 10.25
CA ALA A 24 -6.64 3.29 9.34
C ALA A 24 -6.74 2.36 8.13
N LEU A 25 -7.08 1.08 8.34
CA LEU A 25 -7.23 0.08 7.30
C LEU A 25 -8.43 0.37 6.38
N ASN A 26 -9.57 0.77 6.93
CA ASN A 26 -10.75 1.19 6.16
C ASN A 26 -10.44 2.39 5.25
N THR A 27 -9.69 3.37 5.79
CA THR A 27 -9.25 4.53 5.02
C THR A 27 -8.26 4.11 3.94
N MET A 28 -7.30 3.24 4.26
CA MET A 28 -6.33 2.71 3.30
C MET A 28 -7.02 2.00 2.13
N GLU A 29 -8.05 1.19 2.41
CA GLU A 29 -8.82 0.49 1.38
C GLU A 29 -9.58 1.45 0.46
N SER A 30 -10.25 2.46 1.05
CA SER A 30 -10.93 3.52 0.27
C SER A 30 -9.96 4.28 -0.65
N ARG A 31 -8.77 4.63 -0.13
CA ARG A 31 -7.73 5.31 -0.91
C ARG A 31 -7.15 4.41 -1.98
N LEU A 32 -6.95 3.12 -1.68
CA LEU A 32 -6.47 2.13 -2.64
C LEU A 32 -7.42 2.03 -3.83
N GLN A 33 -8.72 1.90 -3.59
CA GLN A 33 -9.71 1.82 -4.66
C GLN A 33 -9.64 3.05 -5.58
N THR A 34 -9.59 4.24 -5.00
CA THR A 34 -9.45 5.50 -5.77
C THR A 34 -8.16 5.51 -6.61
N LEU A 35 -7.05 5.01 -6.06
CA LEU A 35 -5.76 4.98 -6.76
C LEU A 35 -5.73 3.95 -7.89
N VAL A 36 -6.35 2.78 -7.71
CA VAL A 36 -6.50 1.76 -8.75
C VAL A 36 -7.39 2.29 -9.89
N GLU A 37 -8.48 2.97 -9.58
CA GLU A 37 -9.38 3.53 -10.58
C GLU A 37 -8.75 4.67 -11.40
N THR A 38 -7.93 5.50 -10.74
CA THR A 38 -7.25 6.67 -11.36
C THR A 38 -5.87 6.34 -11.93
N ALA A 39 -5.43 5.09 -11.80
CA ALA A 39 -4.21 4.60 -12.42
C ALA A 39 -4.34 4.75 -13.95
N PRO A 40 -3.30 5.24 -14.63
CA PRO A 40 -3.32 5.35 -16.09
C PRO A 40 -3.28 3.94 -16.69
N LYS A 41 -4.46 3.30 -16.85
CA LYS A 41 -4.74 1.92 -17.32
C LYS A 41 -4.20 1.57 -18.72
N ARG A 42 -3.00 2.04 -19.06
CA ARG A 42 -2.29 1.77 -20.30
C ARG A 42 -1.63 0.41 -20.15
N GLU A 43 -2.05 -0.56 -20.95
CA GLU A 43 -1.20 -1.69 -21.27
C GLU A 43 0.08 -1.13 -21.89
N LEU A 44 1.21 -1.35 -21.22
CA LEU A 44 2.48 -0.86 -21.68
C LEU A 44 3.12 -1.88 -22.61
N ASP A 45 2.79 -1.78 -23.89
CA ASP A 45 3.55 -2.44 -24.94
C ASP A 45 4.86 -1.67 -25.15
N LEU A 46 5.85 -1.95 -24.30
CA LEU A 46 7.15 -1.27 -24.28
C LEU A 46 8.13 -1.98 -25.21
N HIS A 47 7.88 -1.91 -26.52
CA HIS A 47 8.79 -2.44 -27.53
C HIS A 47 10.15 -1.72 -27.62
N TYR A 48 10.37 -0.59 -26.92
CA TYR A 48 11.59 0.24 -27.08
C TYR A 48 12.19 0.86 -25.81
N LYS A 49 11.86 0.39 -24.60
CA LYS A 49 12.54 0.90 -23.38
C LYS A 49 12.63 -0.16 -22.29
N LYS A 50 13.86 -0.58 -21.94
CA LYS A 50 14.11 -1.36 -20.72
C LYS A 50 13.78 -0.47 -19.52
N LEU A 51 12.65 -0.74 -18.87
CA LEU A 51 12.32 -0.16 -17.57
C LEU A 51 12.85 -1.09 -16.48
N GLU A 52 13.68 -0.54 -15.59
CA GLU A 52 14.27 -1.25 -14.44
C GLU A 52 13.26 -1.36 -13.26
N PRO A 53 13.47 -2.29 -12.29
CA PRO A 53 12.44 -2.96 -11.48
C PRO A 53 11.49 -2.10 -10.61
N VAL A 54 11.70 -0.79 -10.50
CA VAL A 54 10.93 0.17 -9.69
C VAL A 54 9.93 1.01 -10.52
N GLN A 55 9.95 0.85 -11.83
CA GLN A 55 9.09 1.54 -12.79
C GLN A 55 7.90 0.61 -13.07
N GLN A 56 6.74 0.73 -12.40
CA GLN A 56 5.86 1.89 -12.39
C GLN A 56 4.94 1.89 -11.16
N VAL A 57 5.48 2.10 -9.96
CA VAL A 57 4.60 2.37 -8.79
C VAL A 57 3.96 3.74 -9.01
N PHE A 58 2.69 3.72 -9.41
CA PHE A 58 1.84 4.88 -9.60
C PHE A 58 1.57 5.59 -8.26
N ALA A 59 1.30 4.80 -7.22
CA ALA A 59 1.08 5.29 -5.88
C ALA A 59 1.49 4.25 -4.82
N ARG A 60 1.80 4.71 -3.61
CA ARG A 60 2.16 3.88 -2.47
C ARG A 60 1.35 4.30 -1.25
N LEU A 61 0.73 3.33 -0.60
CA LEU A 61 0.06 3.49 0.68
C LEU A 61 0.89 2.79 1.75
N GLU A 62 1.20 3.47 2.86
CA GLU A 62 2.01 2.94 3.96
C GLU A 62 1.29 3.11 5.29
N LEU A 63 1.16 2.02 6.04
CA LEU A 63 0.63 2.00 7.40
C LEU A 63 1.78 1.79 8.40
N SER A 64 1.79 2.61 9.44
CA SER A 64 2.76 2.52 10.54
C SER A 64 2.04 2.43 11.87
N GLY A 65 2.52 1.52 12.73
CA GLY A 65 2.04 1.33 14.09
C GLY A 65 2.16 2.59 14.97
N PRO A 66 1.46 2.61 16.12
CA PRO A 66 1.26 3.81 16.93
C PRO A 66 2.48 4.21 17.79
N GLU A 67 3.55 3.40 17.80
CA GLU A 67 4.73 3.60 18.63
C GLU A 67 5.61 4.77 18.16
N ARG A 68 6.11 5.55 19.12
CA ARG A 68 6.79 6.82 18.85
C ARG A 68 8.23 6.66 18.30
N LEU A 69 8.95 5.62 18.70
CA LEU A 69 10.36 5.42 18.33
C LEU A 69 10.51 4.46 17.15
N VAL A 70 9.99 3.25 17.33
CA VAL A 70 10.11 2.16 16.38
C VAL A 70 8.76 1.46 16.32
N PRO A 71 7.97 1.66 15.25
CA PRO A 71 6.72 0.94 15.11
C PRO A 71 7.01 -0.54 14.84
N SER A 72 6.35 -1.40 15.61
CA SER A 72 6.39 -2.86 15.43
C SER A 72 5.80 -3.24 14.07
N ILE A 73 4.70 -2.57 13.70
CA ILE A 73 4.00 -2.78 12.44
C ILE A 73 4.40 -1.73 11.41
N ARG A 74 4.88 -2.23 10.26
CA ARG A 74 5.09 -1.47 9.03
C ARG A 74 4.54 -2.30 7.88
N ALA A 75 3.54 -1.76 7.22
CA ALA A 75 2.83 -2.44 6.15
C ALA A 75 2.48 -1.44 5.05
N GLY A 76 2.16 -1.92 3.84
CA GLY A 76 1.80 -1.03 2.76
C GLY A 76 1.29 -1.76 1.52
N ILE A 77 0.83 -0.97 0.55
CA ILE A 77 0.38 -1.44 -0.75
C ILE A 77 0.99 -0.54 -1.82
N ASP A 78 1.66 -1.14 -2.78
CA ASP A 78 2.16 -0.45 -3.97
C ASP A 78 1.15 -0.63 -5.11
N VAL A 79 0.65 0.48 -5.66
CA VAL A 79 -0.25 0.52 -6.81
C VAL A 79 0.57 0.81 -8.04
N ARG A 80 0.41 0.02 -9.10
CA ARG A 80 1.12 0.17 -10.37
C ARG A 80 0.31 0.97 -11.39
N GLY A 81 0.97 1.41 -12.47
CA GLY A 81 0.35 2.19 -13.54
C GLY A 81 -0.82 1.49 -14.23
N ASP A 82 -0.77 0.16 -14.34
CA ASP A 82 -1.82 -0.70 -14.89
C ASP A 82 -3.01 -0.93 -13.94
N GLY A 83 -2.95 -0.41 -12.71
CA GLY A 83 -3.97 -0.59 -11.68
C GLY A 83 -3.78 -1.84 -10.82
N SER A 84 -2.74 -2.65 -11.06
CA SER A 84 -2.41 -3.75 -10.14
C SER A 84 -1.91 -3.21 -8.80
N ALA A 85 -2.16 -3.96 -7.72
CA ALA A 85 -1.80 -3.55 -6.37
C ALA A 85 -1.13 -4.69 -5.60
N GLU A 86 0.01 -4.41 -4.98
CA GLU A 86 0.87 -5.38 -4.31
C GLU A 86 1.01 -5.04 -2.82
N PRO A 87 0.42 -5.86 -1.92
CA PRO A 87 0.54 -5.66 -0.49
C PRO A 87 1.89 -6.19 0.01
N TYR A 88 2.44 -5.53 1.04
CA TYR A 88 3.68 -5.94 1.68
C TYR A 88 3.69 -5.61 3.17
N THR A 89 4.51 -6.33 3.94
CA THR A 89 4.87 -6.01 5.31
C THR A 89 6.38 -5.86 5.49
N GLY A 90 6.81 -5.32 6.62
CA GLY A 90 8.20 -5.28 7.03
C GLY A 90 8.78 -3.86 7.09
N ARG A 91 9.62 -3.65 8.11
CA ARG A 91 10.25 -2.37 8.42
C ARG A 91 11.54 -2.12 7.63
N VAL A 92 12.45 -3.09 7.64
CA VAL A 92 13.79 -2.98 7.05
C VAL A 92 13.87 -3.67 5.70
N ARG A 93 13.24 -4.85 5.59
CA ARG A 93 13.07 -5.58 4.33
C ARG A 93 11.59 -5.78 4.13
N ARG A 94 11.09 -5.34 2.96
CA ARG A 94 9.72 -5.57 2.56
C ARG A 94 9.54 -7.02 2.13
N ARG A 95 8.47 -7.64 2.58
CA ARG A 95 8.04 -8.98 2.20
C ARG A 95 6.67 -8.85 1.56
N ALA A 96 6.53 -9.37 0.34
CA ALA A 96 5.24 -9.41 -0.32
C ALA A 96 4.26 -10.22 0.53
N VAL A 97 3.04 -9.72 0.66
CA VAL A 97 1.94 -10.44 1.30
C VAL A 97 1.23 -11.24 0.21
N ALA A 98 1.10 -12.55 0.42
CA ALA A 98 0.36 -13.40 -0.49
C ALA A 98 -1.13 -13.05 -0.45
N VAL A 99 -1.68 -12.75 -1.62
CA VAL A 99 -3.12 -12.56 -1.86
C VAL A 99 -3.73 -13.92 -2.18
N ARG A 100 -4.70 -14.36 -1.39
CA ARG A 100 -5.42 -15.62 -1.61
C ARG A 100 -6.39 -15.50 -2.78
N SER A 101 -6.82 -16.63 -3.34
CA SER A 101 -7.83 -16.64 -4.42
C SER A 101 -9.11 -15.94 -3.96
N GLY A 102 -9.55 -14.91 -4.70
CA GLY A 102 -10.72 -14.09 -4.36
C GLY A 102 -10.49 -13.03 -3.28
N GLU A 103 -9.27 -12.91 -2.73
CA GLU A 103 -8.91 -11.87 -1.74
C GLU A 103 -8.50 -10.59 -2.46
N SER A 104 -8.89 -9.42 -1.93
CA SER A 104 -8.37 -8.15 -2.41
C SER A 104 -6.96 -7.89 -1.83
N PRO A 105 -6.10 -7.10 -2.48
CA PRO A 105 -4.83 -6.66 -1.90
C PRO A 105 -4.99 -5.98 -0.53
N GLY A 106 -6.06 -5.19 -0.36
CA GLY A 106 -6.42 -4.58 0.92
C GLY A 106 -6.80 -5.61 1.99
N GLY A 107 -7.59 -6.62 1.62
CA GLY A 107 -7.97 -7.72 2.50
C GLY A 107 -6.78 -8.56 2.95
N ALA A 108 -5.86 -8.85 2.02
CA ALA A 108 -4.63 -9.57 2.32
C ALA A 108 -3.74 -8.81 3.32
N LEU A 109 -3.59 -7.50 3.14
CA LEU A 109 -2.85 -6.65 4.08
C LEU A 109 -3.54 -6.60 5.44
N ARG A 110 -4.86 -6.40 5.46
CA ARG A 110 -5.67 -6.36 6.69
C ARG A 110 -5.49 -7.63 7.50
N ARG A 111 -5.58 -8.80 6.87
CA ARG A 111 -5.36 -10.09 7.55
C ARG A 111 -4.03 -10.13 8.29
N VAL A 112 -2.94 -9.81 7.60
CA VAL A 112 -1.60 -9.86 8.21
C VAL A 112 -1.45 -8.81 9.32
N VAL A 113 -1.95 -7.59 9.12
CA VAL A 113 -1.85 -6.53 10.12
C VAL A 113 -2.64 -6.86 11.39
N MET A 114 -3.84 -7.41 11.25
CA MET A 114 -4.70 -7.78 12.39
C MET A 114 -4.18 -9.02 13.13
N ASP A 115 -3.46 -9.92 12.44
CA ASP A 115 -2.79 -11.06 13.07
C ASP A 115 -1.54 -10.64 13.88
N GLU A 116 -0.92 -9.49 13.54
CA GLU A 116 0.30 -8.97 14.20
C GLU A 116 0.04 -7.87 15.23
N SER A 117 -1.18 -7.31 15.30
CA SER A 117 -1.58 -6.19 16.18
C SER A 117 -2.30 -6.65 17.44
#